data_AF-X1V746-F1
#
_entry.id   AF-X1V746-F1
#
_cell.length_a   1.000
_cell.length_b   1.000
_cell.length_c   1.000
_cell.angle_alpha   90.00
_cell.angle_beta   90.00
_cell.angle_gamma   90.00
#
_symmetry.space_group_name_H-M   'P 1'
#
loop_
_entity.id
_entity.type
_entity.pdbx_description
1 polymer ?
#
loop_
_entity_poly.entity_id
_entity_poly.type
_entity_poly.pdbx_seq_one_letter_code
_entity_poly.pdbx_strand_id
1 'polypeptide(L)'
;DSIIEKVNEGLRVSCYVIVVISKSFLSKNWPKRELNSALNIEASTGKVRVLPLVVGTIKVRNEIFLRYPLLNDKFYLTWENGIKKIVDALKDCLGRANKISKDDNLVIEKPDYDIPIPKIPKEFSQLDKDRFIRNSFDIIRKYFKKALDKLKEQYSNLDSELVEISNFKFVCSIYRNGGLLNRCKIWIGGPLSENSIAYSEGSSGYENDSSFND
;
A
#
# COMPACT_ATOMS: atom_id res chain seq x y z
N ASP A 1 -26.03 4.46 -4.56
CA ASP A 1 -24.62 4.90 -4.59
C ASP A 1 -23.97 4.67 -3.24
N SER A 2 -23.03 3.73 -3.18
CA SER A 2 -22.34 3.40 -1.93
C SER A 2 -21.30 4.47 -1.61
N ILE A 3 -21.25 4.92 -0.35
CA ILE A 3 -20.23 5.85 0.16
C ILE A 3 -18.81 5.37 -0.21
N ILE A 4 -18.59 4.05 -0.21
CA ILE A 4 -17.31 3.40 -0.56
C ILE A 4 -16.84 3.77 -1.98
N GLU A 5 -17.78 3.79 -2.92
CA GLU A 5 -17.47 3.99 -4.33
C GLU A 5 -16.97 5.43 -4.57
N LYS A 6 -17.63 6.40 -3.93
CA LYS A 6 -17.20 7.80 -3.95
C LYS A 6 -15.87 8.03 -3.23
N VAL A 7 -15.57 7.29 -2.17
CA VAL A 7 -14.25 7.39 -1.52
C VAL A 7 -13.15 6.82 -2.41
N ASN A 8 -13.36 5.65 -3.03
CA ASN A 8 -12.39 5.07 -3.94
C ASN A 8 -12.15 5.94 -5.20
N GLU A 9 -13.21 6.55 -5.74
CA GLU A 9 -13.13 7.58 -6.77
C GLU A 9 -12.19 8.72 -6.32
N GLY A 10 -12.46 9.28 -5.14
CA GLY A 10 -11.66 10.36 -4.55
C GLY A 10 -10.20 9.98 -4.34
N LEU A 11 -9.92 8.78 -3.83
CA LEU A 11 -8.55 8.26 -3.64
C LEU A 11 -7.80 8.09 -4.96
N ARG A 12 -8.50 7.83 -6.07
CA ARG A 12 -7.90 7.61 -7.39
C ARG A 12 -7.48 8.92 -8.06
N VAL A 13 -8.27 9.98 -7.88
CA VAL A 13 -8.06 11.28 -8.57
C VAL A 13 -7.31 12.30 -7.72
N SER A 14 -7.17 12.08 -6.41
CA SER A 14 -6.58 13.07 -5.50
C SER A 14 -5.08 12.88 -5.33
N CYS A 15 -4.32 13.97 -5.41
CA CYS A 15 -2.88 13.99 -5.10
C CYS A 15 -2.61 13.99 -3.58
N TYR A 16 -3.58 14.45 -2.79
CA TYR A 16 -3.48 14.58 -1.33
C TYR A 16 -4.72 14.00 -0.69
N VAL A 17 -4.54 13.26 0.41
CA VAL A 17 -5.63 12.70 1.21
C VAL A 17 -5.44 13.16 2.65
N ILE A 18 -6.37 13.98 3.14
CA ILE A 18 -6.35 14.43 4.53
C ILE A 18 -7.19 13.46 5.35
N VAL A 19 -6.57 12.83 6.35
CA VAL A 19 -7.25 11.89 7.24
C VAL A 19 -7.44 12.55 8.59
N VAL A 20 -8.69 12.84 8.96
CA VAL A 20 -9.02 13.42 10.26
C VAL A 20 -9.17 12.31 11.28
N ILE A 21 -8.19 12.16 12.16
CA ILE A 21 -8.15 11.12 13.17
C ILE A 21 -8.53 11.71 14.52
N SER A 22 -9.67 11.28 15.05
CA SER A 22 -10.23 11.73 16.31
C SER A 22 -10.63 10.54 17.20
N LYS A 23 -11.07 10.81 18.43
CA LYS A 23 -11.61 9.77 19.31
C LYS A 23 -12.78 8.99 18.66
N SER A 24 -13.65 9.68 17.93
CA SER A 24 -14.78 9.05 17.21
C SER A 24 -14.33 8.24 15.98
N PHE A 25 -13.15 8.53 15.44
CA PHE A 25 -12.54 7.73 14.37
C PHE A 25 -12.06 6.37 14.92
N LEU A 26 -11.47 6.36 16.11
CA LEU A 26 -11.00 5.14 16.78
C LEU A 26 -12.12 4.16 17.17
N SER A 27 -13.33 4.66 17.46
CA SER A 27 -14.47 3.83 17.86
C SER A 27 -15.20 3.16 16.69
N LYS A 28 -14.82 3.44 15.43
CA LYS A 28 -15.45 2.87 14.24
C LYS A 28 -14.55 1.81 13.60
N ASN A 29 -15.11 0.69 13.15
CA ASN A 29 -14.38 -0.34 12.36
C ASN A 29 -14.13 0.08 10.91
N TRP A 30 -15.00 0.96 10.38
CA TRP A 30 -15.01 1.46 9.00
C TRP A 30 -13.71 2.12 8.50
N PRO A 31 -12.98 2.96 9.27
CA PRO A 31 -11.90 3.75 8.68
C PRO A 31 -10.64 2.94 8.36
N LYS A 32 -10.54 1.69 8.81
CA LYS A 32 -9.33 0.88 8.63
C LYS A 32 -9.08 0.55 7.16
N ARG A 33 -10.12 0.25 6.39
CA ARG A 33 -9.96 -0.13 4.97
C ARG A 33 -9.53 1.07 4.12
N GLU A 34 -10.22 2.19 4.24
CA GLU A 34 -9.92 3.39 3.43
C GLU A 34 -8.58 4.02 3.82
N LEU A 35 -8.28 4.10 5.13
CA LEU A 35 -6.97 4.57 5.61
C LEU A 35 -5.84 3.66 5.12
N ASN A 36 -6.00 2.34 5.24
CA ASN A 36 -4.99 1.40 4.77
C ASN A 36 -4.86 1.46 3.24
N SER A 37 -5.95 1.64 2.49
CA SER A 37 -5.90 1.84 1.04
C SER A 37 -5.11 3.10 0.69
N ALA A 38 -5.38 4.23 1.35
CA ALA A 38 -4.64 5.47 1.12
C ALA A 38 -3.16 5.34 1.47
N LEU A 39 -2.83 4.71 2.61
CA LEU A 39 -1.45 4.44 3.04
C LEU A 39 -0.73 3.46 2.09
N ASN A 40 -1.42 2.45 1.57
CA ASN A 40 -0.86 1.51 0.60
C ASN A 40 -0.64 2.15 -0.76
N ILE A 41 -1.56 3.01 -1.22
CA ILE A 41 -1.36 3.80 -2.45
C ILE A 41 -0.16 4.73 -2.27
N GLU A 42 -0.03 5.41 -1.14
CA GLU A 42 1.15 6.23 -0.84
C GLU A 42 2.44 5.41 -0.83
N ALA A 43 2.46 4.29 -0.11
CA ALA A 43 3.64 3.45 0.02
C ALA A 43 4.08 2.82 -1.31
N SER A 44 3.11 2.48 -2.19
CA SER A 44 3.38 1.85 -3.48
C SER A 44 3.66 2.83 -4.62
N THR A 45 3.05 4.01 -4.61
CA THR A 45 3.16 4.97 -5.73
C THR A 45 4.03 6.18 -5.40
N GLY A 46 4.19 6.52 -4.11
CA GLY A 46 4.78 7.79 -3.66
C GLY A 46 3.99 9.04 -4.06
N LYS A 47 2.83 8.89 -4.72
CA LYS A 47 2.08 9.99 -5.36
C LYS A 47 0.99 10.56 -4.47
N VAL A 48 0.26 9.71 -3.75
CA VAL A 48 -0.78 10.17 -2.82
C VAL A 48 -0.13 10.45 -1.48
N ARG A 49 -0.11 11.71 -1.05
CA ARG A 49 0.39 12.05 0.30
C ARG A 49 -0.76 11.95 1.30
N VAL A 50 -0.70 10.96 2.19
CA VAL A 50 -1.60 10.90 3.34
C VAL A 50 -1.12 11.93 4.36
N LEU A 51 -2.00 12.85 4.71
CA LEU A 51 -1.77 13.91 5.69
C LEU A 51 -2.66 13.65 6.90
N PRO A 52 -2.15 12.94 7.93
CA PRO A 52 -2.91 12.71 9.15
C PRO A 52 -3.09 14.02 9.91
N LEU A 53 -4.34 14.34 10.19
CA LEU A 53 -4.74 15.43 11.07
C LEU A 53 -5.25 14.83 12.37
N VAL A 54 -4.42 14.87 13.41
CA VAL A 54 -4.74 14.32 14.73
C VAL A 54 -5.52 15.36 15.53
N VAL A 55 -6.72 14.97 15.98
CA VAL A 55 -7.64 15.81 16.75
C VAL A 55 -7.83 15.22 18.14
N GLY A 56 -7.48 15.98 19.17
CA GLY A 56 -7.73 15.63 20.56
C GLY A 56 -6.51 15.80 21.48
N THR A 57 -6.67 15.32 22.70
CA THR A 57 -5.64 15.42 23.75
C THR A 57 -4.47 14.48 23.50
N ILE A 58 -3.36 14.70 24.22
CA ILE A 58 -2.17 13.83 24.18
C ILE A 58 -2.50 12.35 24.43
N LYS A 59 -3.50 12.06 25.26
CA LYS A 59 -3.95 10.68 25.54
C LYS A 59 -4.56 10.04 24.29
N VAL A 60 -5.41 10.77 23.56
CA VAL A 60 -6.02 10.30 22.30
C VAL A 60 -4.95 10.11 21.24
N ARG A 61 -3.98 11.03 21.17
CA ARG A 61 -2.83 10.92 20.26
C ARG A 61 -2.04 9.62 20.49
N ASN A 62 -1.70 9.32 21.73
CA ASN A 62 -0.95 8.11 22.05
C ASN A 62 -1.74 6.84 21.70
N GLU A 63 -3.06 6.85 21.93
CA GLU A 63 -3.95 5.75 21.55
C GLU A 63 -4.01 5.55 20.02
N ILE A 64 -4.02 6.64 19.24
CA ILE A 64 -3.97 6.60 17.77
C ILE A 64 -2.70 5.91 17.28
N PHE A 65 -1.53 6.34 17.78
CA PHE A 65 -0.25 5.81 17.32
C PHE A 65 0.02 4.37 17.76
N LEU A 66 -0.52 3.97 18.92
CA LEU A 66 -0.51 2.56 19.34
C LEU A 66 -1.36 1.69 18.40
N ARG A 67 -2.52 2.19 17.96
CA ARG A 67 -3.43 1.43 17.10
C ARG A 67 -3.02 1.45 15.63
N TYR A 68 -2.32 2.49 15.18
CA TYR A 68 -1.84 2.65 13.81
C TYR A 68 -0.35 3.03 13.79
N PRO A 69 0.56 2.07 14.03
CA PRO A 69 2.00 2.34 14.09
C PRO A 69 2.58 2.96 12.83
N LEU A 70 1.99 2.65 11.66
CA LEU A 70 2.40 3.20 10.36
C LEU A 70 2.25 4.72 10.25
N LEU A 71 1.47 5.35 11.14
CA LEU A 71 1.35 6.80 11.19
C LEU A 71 2.54 7.48 11.89
N ASN A 72 3.36 6.74 12.65
CA ASN A 72 4.53 7.31 13.33
C ASN A 72 5.58 7.83 12.35
N ASP A 73 5.72 7.17 11.20
CA ASP A 73 6.69 7.55 10.18
C ASP A 73 6.16 8.62 9.20
N LYS A 74 4.96 9.14 9.46
CA LYS A 74 4.31 10.15 8.62
C LYS A 74 4.34 11.52 9.28
N PHE A 75 4.54 12.55 8.46
CA PHE A 75 4.30 13.93 8.90
C PHE A 75 2.81 14.11 9.21
N TYR A 76 2.49 14.37 10.47
CA TYR A 76 1.14 14.65 10.93
C TYR A 76 1.02 16.07 11.49
N LEU A 77 -0.17 16.63 11.41
CA LEU A 77 -0.51 17.89 12.06
C LEU A 77 -1.45 17.64 13.22
N THR A 78 -1.34 18.47 14.25
CA THR A 78 -2.17 18.38 15.45
C THR A 78 -3.08 19.58 15.53
N TRP A 79 -4.38 19.34 15.65
CA TRP A 79 -5.35 20.41 15.87
C TRP A 79 -5.40 20.75 17.36
N GLU A 80 -4.70 21.81 17.78
CA GLU A 80 -4.59 22.26 19.18
C GLU A 80 -5.20 23.65 19.43
N ASN A 81 -6.30 23.97 18.74
CA ASN A 81 -6.99 25.27 18.68
C ASN A 81 -6.35 26.28 17.72
N GLY A 82 -7.00 26.46 16.57
CA GLY A 82 -6.65 27.43 15.55
C GLY A 82 -6.45 26.78 14.18
N ILE A 83 -7.32 27.13 13.23
CA ILE A 83 -7.29 26.55 11.87
C ILE A 83 -6.13 27.10 11.02
N LYS A 84 -5.58 28.26 11.38
CA LYS A 84 -4.55 28.98 10.60
C LYS A 84 -3.33 28.11 10.30
N LYS A 85 -2.74 27.46 11.32
CA LYS A 85 -1.56 26.59 11.13
C LYS A 85 -1.80 25.45 10.14
N ILE A 86 -3.02 24.90 10.14
CA ILE A 86 -3.40 23.81 9.23
C ILE A 86 -3.58 24.36 7.83
N VAL A 87 -4.25 25.50 7.68
CA VAL A 87 -4.43 26.18 6.38
C VAL A 87 -3.10 26.58 5.78
N ASP A 88 -2.17 27.12 6.57
CA ASP A 88 -0.84 27.53 6.11
C ASP A 88 -0.02 26.31 5.65
N ALA A 89 -0.01 25.23 6.45
CA ALA A 89 0.64 23.99 6.07
C ALA A 89 0.02 23.34 4.80
N LEU A 90 -1.29 23.45 4.63
CA LEU A 90 -1.98 23.01 3.41
C LEU A 90 -1.61 23.88 2.21
N LYS A 91 -1.55 25.21 2.38
CA LYS A 91 -1.11 26.14 1.34
C LYS A 91 0.32 25.89 0.91
N ASP A 92 1.23 25.55 1.83
CA ASP A 92 2.61 25.19 1.50
C ASP A 92 2.68 23.86 0.74
N CYS A 93 1.85 22.89 1.11
CA CYS A 93 1.74 21.60 0.43
C CYS A 93 1.20 21.76 -1.01
N LEU A 94 0.15 22.56 -1.17
CA LEU A 94 -0.52 22.81 -2.45
C LEU A 94 0.23 23.82 -3.34
N GLY A 95 0.92 24.80 -2.76
CA GLY A 95 1.66 25.84 -3.47
C GLY A 95 2.87 25.32 -4.24
N ARG A 96 3.46 24.20 -3.79
CA ARG A 96 4.50 23.48 -4.55
C ARG A 96 3.98 22.85 -5.84
N ALA A 97 2.67 22.60 -5.96
CA ALA A 97 2.06 22.01 -7.15
C ALA A 97 1.69 23.05 -8.24
N ASN A 98 1.62 24.34 -7.90
CA ASN A 98 1.12 25.41 -8.79
C ASN A 98 2.21 26.15 -9.59
N LYS A 99 3.48 25.75 -9.54
CA LYS A 99 4.57 26.34 -10.34
C LYS A 99 4.76 25.65 -11.71
N ILE A 100 3.67 25.18 -12.31
CA ILE A 100 3.66 24.65 -13.68
C ILE A 100 2.68 25.50 -14.48
N SER A 101 3.12 26.65 -14.98
CA SER A 101 2.51 27.29 -16.15
C SER A 101 3.37 28.42 -16.71
N LYS A 102 3.43 28.43 -18.05
CA LYS A 102 3.74 29.53 -18.97
C LYS A 102 5.20 29.83 -19.26
N ASP A 103 5.64 29.11 -20.29
CA ASP A 103 6.42 29.60 -21.42
C ASP A 103 6.20 31.09 -21.71
N ASP A 104 7.26 31.90 -21.60
CA ASP A 104 7.56 33.01 -22.51
C ASP A 104 9.07 33.30 -22.46
N ASN A 105 9.66 33.46 -23.64
CA ASN A 105 11.09 33.56 -23.91
C ASN A 105 11.74 34.82 -23.32
N LEU A 106 12.84 34.67 -22.56
CA LEU A 106 13.93 35.67 -22.51
C LEU A 106 15.30 35.00 -22.28
N VAL A 107 16.21 35.27 -23.20
CA VAL A 107 17.63 34.89 -23.19
C VAL A 107 18.37 35.67 -22.11
N ILE A 108 19.05 34.99 -21.18
CA ILE A 108 20.04 35.59 -20.28
C ILE A 108 21.25 34.64 -20.14
N GLU A 109 22.43 35.23 -20.28
CA GLU A 109 23.77 34.63 -20.24
C GLU A 109 24.00 33.73 -19.02
N LYS A 110 24.59 32.54 -19.22
CA LYS A 110 24.75 31.50 -18.20
C LYS A 110 25.89 31.80 -17.22
N PRO A 111 25.64 31.86 -15.91
CA PRO A 111 26.64 31.51 -14.91
C PRO A 111 26.68 29.98 -14.73
N ASP A 112 27.89 29.45 -14.56
CA ASP A 112 28.16 28.03 -14.31
C ASP A 112 27.64 27.61 -12.92
N TYR A 113 26.37 27.22 -12.87
CA TYR A 113 25.77 26.56 -11.71
C TYR A 113 25.42 25.13 -12.11
N ASP A 114 26.06 24.15 -11.47
CA ASP A 114 25.67 22.74 -11.57
C ASP A 114 24.34 22.55 -10.80
N ILE A 115 23.25 22.86 -11.50
CA ILE A 115 21.89 22.80 -10.96
C ILE A 115 21.45 21.33 -10.99
N PRO A 116 21.19 20.69 -9.84
CA PRO A 116 20.72 19.31 -9.81
C PRO A 116 19.35 19.22 -10.50
N ILE A 117 19.32 18.58 -11.66
CA ILE A 117 18.11 18.43 -12.45
C ILE A 117 17.19 17.39 -11.78
N PRO A 118 15.92 17.74 -11.47
CA PRO A 118 14.97 16.77 -10.94
C PRO A 118 14.67 15.70 -12.00
N LYS A 119 14.78 14.42 -11.63
CA LYS A 119 14.42 13.31 -12.50
C LYS A 119 12.92 13.38 -12.79
N ILE A 120 12.57 13.56 -14.07
CA ILE A 120 11.19 13.56 -14.53
C ILE A 120 10.57 12.20 -14.18
N PRO A 121 9.37 12.16 -13.59
CA PRO A 121 8.71 10.90 -13.26
C PRO A 121 8.43 10.11 -14.54
N LYS A 122 8.95 8.88 -14.60
CA LYS A 122 8.66 7.97 -15.70
C LYS A 122 7.18 7.61 -15.67
N GLU A 123 6.46 7.83 -16.76
CA GLU A 123 5.15 7.24 -16.96
C GLU A 123 5.32 5.75 -17.25
N PHE A 124 4.71 4.89 -16.43
CA PHE A 124 4.73 3.46 -16.65
C PHE A 124 3.60 3.09 -17.58
N SER A 125 3.97 2.50 -18.72
CA SER A 125 3.01 1.92 -19.66
C SER A 125 2.27 0.74 -19.01
N GLN A 126 1.13 0.34 -19.58
CA GLN A 126 0.45 -0.87 -19.12
C GLN A 126 1.37 -2.10 -19.26
N LEU A 127 2.17 -2.17 -20.33
CA LEU A 127 3.18 -3.21 -20.53
C LEU A 127 4.22 -3.26 -19.40
N ASP A 128 4.66 -2.09 -18.88
CA ASP A 128 5.58 -2.04 -17.75
C ASP A 128 4.96 -2.61 -16.49
N LYS A 129 3.67 -2.32 -16.24
CA LYS A 129 2.93 -2.84 -15.09
C LYS A 129 2.75 -4.35 -15.19
N ASP A 130 2.38 -4.86 -16.35
CA ASP A 130 2.18 -6.29 -16.57
C ASP A 130 3.50 -7.06 -16.38
N ARG A 131 4.61 -6.53 -16.91
CA ARG A 131 5.95 -7.08 -16.70
C ARG A 131 6.35 -7.04 -15.23
N PHE A 132 6.09 -5.93 -14.55
CA PHE A 132 6.41 -5.78 -13.14
C PHE A 132 5.66 -6.80 -12.27
N ILE A 133 4.36 -7.00 -12.50
CA ILE A 133 3.56 -7.98 -11.75
C ILE A 133 4.06 -9.40 -11.98
N ARG A 134 4.33 -9.79 -13.23
CA ARG A 134 4.88 -11.13 -13.55
C ARG A 134 6.24 -11.36 -12.87
N ASN A 135 7.15 -10.39 -13.01
CA ASN A 135 8.47 -10.48 -12.39
C ASN A 135 8.40 -10.55 -10.86
N SER A 136 7.52 -9.75 -10.25
CA SER A 136 7.31 -9.75 -8.81
C SER A 136 6.76 -11.07 -8.32
N PHE A 137 5.80 -11.65 -9.04
CA PHE A 137 5.23 -12.96 -8.73
C PHE A 137 6.29 -14.07 -8.77
N ASP A 138 7.17 -14.04 -9.77
CA ASP A 138 8.29 -14.99 -9.88
C ASP A 138 9.28 -14.86 -8.71
N ILE A 139 9.58 -13.63 -8.29
CA ILE A 139 10.44 -13.38 -7.13
C ILE A 139 9.80 -13.95 -5.87
N ILE A 140 8.51 -13.71 -5.66
CA ILE A 140 7.76 -14.25 -4.50
C ILE A 140 7.76 -15.78 -4.53
N ARG A 141 7.46 -16.40 -5.67
CA ARG A 141 7.48 -17.86 -5.83
C ARG A 141 8.85 -18.45 -5.45
N LYS A 142 9.94 -17.87 -5.96
CA LYS A 142 11.32 -18.29 -5.64
C LYS A 142 11.64 -18.12 -4.16
N TYR A 143 11.19 -17.03 -3.55
CA TYR A 143 11.35 -16.81 -2.11
C TYR A 143 10.64 -17.90 -1.29
N PHE A 144 9.38 -18.18 -1.58
CA PHE A 144 8.61 -19.21 -0.88
C PHE A 144 9.25 -20.59 -1.06
N LYS A 145 9.66 -20.96 -2.28
CA LYS A 145 10.35 -22.23 -2.53
C LYS A 145 11.60 -22.36 -1.65
N LYS A 146 12.46 -21.35 -1.66
CA LYS A 146 13.68 -21.32 -0.84
C LYS A 146 13.39 -21.36 0.67
N ALA A 147 12.34 -20.70 1.13
CA ALA A 147 11.94 -20.70 2.53
C ALA A 147 11.44 -22.09 2.97
N LEU A 148 10.64 -22.76 2.14
CA LEU A 148 10.15 -24.11 2.39
C LEU A 148 11.29 -25.14 2.39
N ASP A 149 12.21 -25.06 1.43
CA ASP A 149 13.37 -25.95 1.36
C ASP A 149 14.23 -25.81 2.63
N LYS A 150 14.50 -24.57 3.09
CA LYS A 150 15.20 -24.31 4.35
C LYS A 150 14.44 -24.84 5.58
N LEU A 151 13.12 -24.72 5.60
CA LEU A 151 12.28 -25.21 6.69
C LEU A 151 12.41 -26.74 6.83
N LYS A 152 12.37 -27.45 5.69
CA LYS A 152 12.52 -28.90 5.60
C LYS A 152 13.92 -29.36 6.01
N GLU A 153 14.96 -28.63 5.61
CA GLU A 153 16.34 -28.90 6.02
C GLU A 153 16.56 -28.74 7.53
N GLN A 154 15.89 -27.76 8.15
CA GLN A 154 16.08 -27.43 9.57
C GLN A 154 15.33 -28.38 10.53
N TYR A 155 14.19 -28.94 10.11
CA TYR A 155 13.32 -29.74 10.97
C TYR A 155 12.94 -31.06 10.30
N SER A 156 13.47 -32.18 10.80
CA SER A 156 13.21 -33.53 10.26
C SER A 156 11.76 -34.01 10.39
N ASN A 157 10.98 -33.39 11.28
CA ASN A 157 9.56 -33.68 11.48
C ASN A 157 8.64 -32.82 10.60
N LEU A 158 9.20 -31.90 9.81
CA LEU A 158 8.47 -31.07 8.86
C LEU A 158 8.75 -31.53 7.44
N ASP A 159 7.69 -31.57 6.63
CA ASP A 159 7.80 -31.62 5.19
C ASP A 159 7.10 -30.41 4.58
N SER A 160 7.43 -30.07 3.35
CA SER A 160 6.86 -28.94 2.66
C SER A 160 6.83 -29.15 1.17
N GLU A 161 5.77 -28.64 0.55
CA GLU A 161 5.53 -28.77 -0.87
C GLU A 161 5.10 -27.42 -1.45
N LEU A 162 5.57 -27.12 -2.67
CA LEU A 162 5.08 -26.03 -3.48
C LEU A 162 4.55 -26.62 -4.79
N VAL A 163 3.26 -26.42 -5.05
CA VAL A 163 2.58 -26.88 -6.25
C VAL A 163 2.25 -25.68 -7.11
N GLU A 164 2.76 -25.68 -8.33
CA GLU A 164 2.40 -24.68 -9.34
C GLU A 164 1.11 -25.14 -10.04
N ILE A 165 0.05 -24.34 -9.91
CA ILE A 165 -1.24 -24.61 -10.58
C ILE A 165 -1.24 -23.98 -11.96
N SER A 166 -0.67 -22.77 -12.09
CA SER A 166 -0.48 -22.07 -13.35
C SER A 166 0.67 -21.06 -13.24
N ASN A 167 1.01 -20.41 -14.35
CA ASN A 167 1.96 -19.29 -14.37
C ASN A 167 1.55 -18.10 -13.47
N PHE A 168 0.30 -18.11 -13.01
CA PHE A 168 -0.29 -17.03 -12.22
C PHE A 168 -0.80 -17.53 -10.86
N LYS A 169 -0.57 -18.79 -10.47
CA LYS A 169 -1.10 -19.37 -9.23
C LYS A 169 -0.23 -20.50 -8.73
N PHE A 170 0.15 -20.46 -7.46
CA PHE A 170 0.80 -21.57 -6.77
C PHE A 170 0.26 -21.73 -5.35
N VAL A 171 0.44 -22.93 -4.80
CA VAL A 171 0.03 -23.31 -3.45
C VAL A 171 1.25 -23.82 -2.71
N CYS A 172 1.40 -23.40 -1.46
CA CYS A 172 2.40 -23.92 -0.54
C CYS A 172 1.71 -24.71 0.56
N SER A 173 2.20 -25.90 0.87
CA SER A 173 1.71 -26.73 1.98
C SER A 173 2.87 -27.11 2.89
N ILE A 174 2.64 -27.10 4.20
CA ILE A 174 3.58 -27.55 5.22
C ILE A 174 2.91 -28.68 5.99
N TYR A 175 3.65 -29.77 6.19
CA TYR A 175 3.21 -30.96 6.89
C TYR A 175 4.07 -31.17 8.12
N ARG A 176 3.48 -31.70 9.19
CA ARG A 176 4.19 -32.12 10.40
C ARG A 176 3.85 -33.57 10.70
N ASN A 177 4.85 -34.44 10.73
CA ASN A 177 4.65 -35.89 10.91
C ASN A 177 3.59 -36.49 9.96
N GLY A 178 3.54 -36.01 8.71
CA GLY A 178 2.56 -36.44 7.70
C GLY A 178 1.18 -35.75 7.76
N GLY A 179 0.85 -35.02 8.82
CA GLY A 179 -0.38 -34.24 8.90
C GLY A 179 -0.23 -32.84 8.29
N LEU A 180 -1.24 -32.34 7.57
CA LEU A 180 -1.24 -30.97 7.04
C LEU A 180 -1.25 -29.97 8.20
N LEU A 181 -0.17 -29.22 8.34
CA LEU A 181 -0.04 -28.19 9.36
C LEU A 181 -0.58 -26.85 8.87
N ASN A 182 -0.22 -26.46 7.66
CA ASN A 182 -0.68 -25.21 7.06
C ASN A 182 -0.66 -25.28 5.53
N ARG A 183 -1.51 -24.47 4.89
CA ARG A 183 -1.56 -24.29 3.44
C ARG A 183 -1.88 -22.83 3.12
N CYS A 184 -1.18 -22.29 2.13
CA CYS A 184 -1.51 -20.99 1.57
C CYS A 184 -1.51 -21.02 0.04
N LYS A 185 -2.33 -20.16 -0.54
CA LYS A 185 -2.50 -19.96 -1.98
C LYS A 185 -2.06 -18.55 -2.34
N ILE A 186 -1.24 -18.42 -3.38
CA ILE A 186 -0.78 -17.14 -3.92
C ILE A 186 -1.12 -17.11 -5.41
N TRP A 187 -1.73 -16.02 -5.88
CA TRP A 187 -2.09 -15.89 -7.30
C TRP A 187 -2.09 -14.44 -7.78
N ILE A 188 -2.00 -14.23 -9.09
CA ILE A 188 -2.18 -12.93 -9.72
C ILE A 188 -3.68 -12.74 -10.03
N GLY A 189 -4.18 -11.55 -9.71
CA GLY A 189 -5.57 -11.16 -9.88
C GLY A 189 -6.39 -11.41 -8.62
N GLY A 190 -7.51 -10.71 -8.50
CA GLY A 190 -8.43 -10.88 -7.39
C GLY A 190 -9.63 -9.94 -7.50
N PRO A 191 -10.63 -10.11 -6.62
CA PRO A 191 -11.87 -9.32 -6.67
C PRO A 191 -11.65 -7.81 -6.45
N LEU A 192 -10.47 -7.40 -5.96
CA LEU A 192 -10.10 -5.99 -5.76
C LEU A 192 -9.34 -5.39 -6.95
N SER A 193 -8.56 -6.17 -7.70
CA SER A 193 -7.92 -5.73 -8.95
C SER A 193 -7.32 -6.90 -9.75
N GLU A 194 -7.31 -6.77 -11.08
CA GLU A 194 -6.70 -7.74 -12.01
C GLU A 194 -5.16 -7.73 -11.95
N ASN A 195 -4.57 -6.59 -11.58
CA ASN A 195 -3.12 -6.38 -11.51
C ASN A 195 -2.60 -6.36 -10.06
N SER A 196 -3.01 -7.34 -9.26
CA SER A 196 -2.49 -7.53 -7.89
C SER A 196 -2.01 -8.96 -7.68
N ILE A 197 -1.21 -9.15 -6.64
CA ILE A 197 -0.85 -10.48 -6.14
C ILE A 197 -1.66 -10.69 -4.87
N ALA A 198 -2.51 -11.71 -4.88
CA ALA A 198 -3.36 -12.11 -3.78
C ALA A 198 -2.72 -13.23 -2.96
N TYR A 199 -3.09 -13.28 -1.68
CA TYR A 199 -2.68 -14.30 -0.72
C TYR A 199 -3.91 -14.76 0.07
N SER A 200 -4.02 -16.07 0.29
CA SER A 200 -4.99 -16.65 1.20
C SER A 200 -4.36 -17.82 1.95
N GLU A 201 -4.75 -18.01 3.20
CA GLU A 201 -4.27 -19.06 4.10
C GLU A 201 -5.46 -19.88 4.58
N GLY A 202 -5.31 -21.20 4.65
CA GLY A 202 -6.34 -22.13 5.10
C GLY A 202 -6.48 -23.35 4.21
N SER A 203 -7.37 -24.27 4.61
CA SER A 203 -7.59 -25.56 3.94
C SER A 203 -8.49 -25.49 2.70
N SER A 204 -8.69 -24.32 2.10
CA SER A 204 -9.51 -24.18 0.90
C SER A 204 -8.92 -25.02 -0.24
N GLY A 205 -9.78 -25.79 -0.92
CA GLY A 205 -9.37 -26.73 -1.96
C GLY A 205 -8.58 -26.06 -3.09
N TYR A 206 -7.80 -26.86 -3.82
CA TYR A 206 -6.89 -26.39 -4.89
C TYR A 206 -7.56 -25.47 -5.93
N GLU A 207 -8.84 -25.65 -6.19
CA GLU A 207 -9.60 -24.93 -7.23
C GLU A 207 -10.57 -23.86 -6.72
N ASN A 208 -10.74 -23.70 -5.40
CA ASN A 208 -11.80 -22.82 -4.91
C ASN A 208 -11.33 -21.36 -4.93
N ASP A 209 -11.68 -20.64 -6.00
CA ASP A 209 -11.43 -19.20 -6.16
C ASP A 209 -12.52 -18.32 -5.52
N SER A 210 -13.62 -18.94 -5.11
CA SER A 210 -14.70 -18.32 -4.34
C SER A 210 -14.57 -18.70 -2.86
N SER A 211 -13.72 -18.00 -2.11
CA SER A 211 -13.89 -17.93 -0.65
C SER A 211 -14.31 -16.51 -0.28
N PHE A 212 -15.62 -16.27 -0.29
CA PHE A 212 -16.19 -15.29 0.62
C PHE A 212 -15.98 -15.84 2.02
N ASN A 213 -15.21 -15.13 2.84
CA ASN A 213 -15.31 -15.32 4.27
C ASN A 213 -16.63 -14.65 4.68
N ASP A 214 -17.62 -15.43 5.07
CA ASP A 214 -18.67 -14.97 5.98
C ASP A 214 -18.06 -14.70 7.37
#